data_AF-A0A371MB82-F1
#
_entry.id   AF-A0A371MB82-F1
#
_cell.length_a   1.000
_cell.length_b   1.000
_cell.length_c   1.000
_cell.angle_alpha   90.00
_cell.angle_beta   90.00
_cell.angle_gamma   90.00
#
_symmetry.space_group_name_H-M   'P 1'
#
loop_
_entity.id
_entity.type
_entity.pdbx_description
1 polymer ?
#
loop_
_entity_poly.entity_id
_entity_poly.type
_entity_poly.pdbx_seq_one_letter_code
_entity_poly.pdbx_strand_id
1 'polypeptide(L)' 'MTQSPVCIRCGEQYLFTRAYKGNYCRDCHGSWAAKPRSEEAPRPRPQRSRTTASVRRRDDDGSRDLEPPYDEA' A
#
# COMPACT_ATOMS: atom_id res chain seq x y z
N MET A 1 -5.37 7.53 21.93
CA MET A 1 -5.95 8.74 21.30
C MET A 1 -5.48 8.78 19.85
N THR A 2 -6.37 8.59 18.89
CA THR A 2 -6.05 8.73 17.46
C THR A 2 -6.15 10.21 17.09
N GLN A 3 -5.01 10.85 16.80
CA GLN A 3 -4.98 12.25 16.39
C GLN A 3 -5.63 12.40 15.01
N SER A 4 -6.54 13.37 14.85
CA SER A 4 -7.10 13.68 13.53
C SER A 4 -5.99 14.20 12.61
N PRO A 5 -5.95 13.78 11.33
CA PRO A 5 -4.90 14.21 10.44
C PRO A 5 -5.07 15.70 10.11
N VAL A 6 -3.97 16.45 10.21
CA VAL A 6 -3.92 17.89 9.96
C VAL A 6 -3.11 18.23 8.71
N CYS A 7 -3.40 19.38 8.13
CA CYS A 7 -2.74 19.92 6.96
C CYS A 7 -1.25 20.10 7.21
N ILE A 8 -0.43 19.49 6.35
CA ILE A 8 1.04 19.57 6.45
C ILE A 8 1.59 20.99 6.21
N ARG A 9 0.77 21.89 5.65
CA ARG A 9 1.15 23.27 5.35
C ARG A 9 0.66 24.25 6.41
N CYS A 10 -0.64 24.23 6.73
CA CYS A 10 -1.25 25.22 7.63
C CYS A 10 -1.67 24.67 9.00
N GLY A 11 -1.60 23.37 9.24
CA GLY A 11 -2.02 22.76 10.51
C GLY A 11 -3.53 22.62 10.72
N GLU A 12 -4.35 23.15 9.81
CA GLU A 12 -5.82 22.99 9.86
C GLU A 12 -6.25 21.54 9.65
N GLN A 13 -7.36 21.14 10.27
CA GLN A 13 -7.87 19.78 10.12
C GLN A 13 -8.29 19.51 8.67
N TYR A 14 -7.91 18.33 8.16
CA TYR A 14 -8.40 17.91 6.86
C TYR A 14 -9.90 17.62 6.91
N LEU A 15 -10.62 18.03 5.87
CA LEU A 15 -12.02 17.70 5.67
C LEU A 15 -12.13 16.41 4.87
N PHE A 16 -13.04 15.53 5.30
CA PHE A 16 -13.43 14.34 4.57
C PHE A 16 -14.78 14.61 3.90
N THR A 17 -14.75 14.92 2.60
CA THR A 17 -15.98 15.09 1.81
C THR A 17 -16.16 13.90 0.88
N ARG A 18 -17.41 13.51 0.59
CA ARG A 18 -17.69 12.40 -0.33
C ARG A 18 -17.18 12.64 -1.76
N ALA A 19 -17.00 13.90 -2.15
CA ALA A 19 -16.55 14.31 -3.47
C ALA A 19 -15.02 14.29 -3.62
N TYR A 20 -14.25 14.32 -2.52
CA TYR A 20 -12.80 14.41 -2.57
C TYR A 20 -12.16 13.14 -2.01
N LYS A 21 -11.46 12.39 -2.87
CA LYS A 21 -10.78 11.17 -2.46
C LYS A 21 -9.45 11.52 -1.79
N GLY A 22 -9.50 11.74 -0.47
CA GLY A 22 -8.33 11.93 0.38
C GLY A 22 -8.43 13.15 1.30
N ASN A 23 -7.28 13.58 1.79
CA ASN A 23 -7.15 14.67 2.75
C ASN A 23 -7.34 16.03 2.06
N TYR A 24 -8.46 16.71 2.31
CA TYR A 24 -8.79 18.00 1.70
C TYR A 24 -8.56 19.16 2.66
N CYS A 25 -7.81 20.18 2.24
CA CYS A 25 -7.60 21.41 3.01
C CYS A 25 -8.09 22.61 2.18
N ARG A 26 -9.10 23.35 2.66
CA ARG A 26 -9.73 24.44 1.90
C ARG A 26 -8.75 25.55 1.51
N ASP A 27 -7.86 25.92 2.42
CA ASP A 27 -6.94 27.04 2.19
C ASP A 27 -5.77 26.65 1.28
N CYS A 28 -5.23 25.45 1.48
CA CYS A 28 -4.06 25.00 0.73
C CYS A 28 -4.41 24.33 -0.61
N HIS A 29 -5.62 23.79 -0.77
CA HIS A 29 -6.00 23.00 -1.95
C HIS A 29 -5.86 23.79 -3.25
N GLY A 30 -6.21 25.08 -3.27
CA GLY A 30 -6.07 25.90 -4.47
C GLY A 30 -4.62 25.93 -4.99
N SER A 31 -3.64 26.01 -4.10
CA SER A 31 -2.22 26.02 -4.47
C SER A 31 -1.72 24.69 -5.08
N TRP A 32 -2.32 23.57 -4.67
CA TRP A 32 -1.97 22.23 -5.17
C TRP A 32 -2.69 21.92 -6.48
N ALA A 33 -3.96 22.30 -6.58
CA ALA A 33 -4.78 22.12 -7.76
C ALA A 33 -4.29 22.99 -8.94
N ALA A 34 -3.75 24.17 -8.64
CA ALA A 34 -3.20 25.08 -9.66
C ALA A 34 -1.83 24.64 -10.20
N LYS A 35 -1.14 23.70 -9.56
CA LYS A 35 0.10 23.16 -10.13
C LYS A 35 -0.29 22.36 -11.38
N PRO A 36 0.25 22.70 -12.55
CA PRO A 36 -0.01 21.93 -13.76
C PRO A 36 0.39 20.49 -13.46
N ARG A 37 -0.57 19.57 -13.56
CA ARG A 37 -0.29 18.15 -13.55
C ARG A 37 0.66 17.95 -14.72
N SER A 38 1.93 17.65 -14.43
CA SER A 38 2.95 17.46 -15.47
C SER A 38 2.35 16.57 -16.55
N GLU A 39 2.27 17.09 -17.78
CA GLU A 39 1.77 16.33 -18.94
C GLU A 39 2.72 15.18 -19.31
N GLU A 40 3.88 15.11 -18.65
CA GLU A 40 4.75 13.96 -18.76
C GLU A 40 4.06 12.73 -18.19
N ALA A 41 3.64 11.84 -19.10
CA ALA A 41 3.08 10.55 -18.76
C ALA A 41 3.99 9.86 -17.72
N PRO A 42 3.43 9.33 -16.62
CA PRO A 42 4.24 8.64 -15.63
C PRO A 42 4.99 7.49 -16.31
N ARG A 43 6.31 7.54 -16.27
CA ARG A 43 7.15 6.48 -16.85
C ARG A 43 6.76 5.16 -16.20
N PRO A 44 6.64 4.07 -16.97
CA PRO A 44 6.34 2.76 -16.42
C PRO A 44 7.36 2.41 -15.34
N ARG A 45 6.87 2.04 -14.15
CA ARG A 45 7.74 1.63 -13.04
C ARG A 45 8.53 0.40 -13.50
N PRO A 46 9.87 0.38 -13.39
CA PRO A 46 10.65 -0.78 -13.78
C PRO A 46 10.18 -2.00 -12.98
N GLN A 47 9.65 -3.00 -13.68
CA GLN A 47 9.26 -4.26 -13.10
C GLN A 47 10.54 -4.99 -12.69
N ARG A 48 10.80 -5.09 -11.38
CA ARG A 48 11.89 -5.94 -10.88
C ARG A 48 11.59 -7.37 -11.33
N SER A 49 12.46 -7.93 -12.17
CA SER A 49 12.45 -9.35 -12.49
C SER A 49 12.58 -10.11 -11.18
N ARG A 50 11.53 -10.87 -10.84
CA ARG A 50 11.51 -11.71 -9.66
C ARG A 50 12.50 -12.84 -9.92
N THR A 51 13.68 -12.80 -9.31
CA THR A 51 14.62 -13.91 -9.33
C THR A 51 13.92 -15.11 -8.72
N THR A 52 13.54 -16.08 -9.54
CA THR A 52 13.06 -17.37 -9.06
C THR A 52 14.22 -18.05 -8.35
N ALA A 53 14.18 -18.08 -7.01
CA ALA A 53 15.11 -18.89 -6.24
C ALA A 53 14.92 -20.35 -6.69
N SER A 54 15.98 -20.94 -7.25
CA SER A 54 16.02 -22.35 -7.61
C SER A 54 16.06 -23.17 -6.31
N VAL A 55 14.88 -23.45 -5.74
CA VAL A 55 14.74 -24.39 -4.64
C VAL A 55 15.09 -25.76 -5.20
N ARG A 56 16.24 -26.31 -4.80
CA ARG A 56 16.58 -27.70 -5.09
C ARG A 56 15.52 -28.58 -4.43
N ARG A 57 14.80 -29.39 -5.22
CA ARG A 57 14.01 -30.51 -4.71
C ARG A 57 14.98 -31.43 -3.99
N ARG A 58 14.82 -31.57 -2.67
CA ARG A 58 15.41 -32.67 -1.91
C ARG A 58 14.57 -33.89 -2.25
N ASP A 59 15.19 -34.91 -2.85
CA ASP A 59 14.62 -36.25 -2.94
C ASP A 59 14.17 -36.68 -1.54
N ASP A 60 12.86 -36.92 -1.41
CA ASP A 60 12.22 -37.49 -0.23
C ASP A 60 12.02 -38.98 -0.52
N ASP A 61 13.05 -39.76 -0.21
CA ASP A 61 12.94 -41.21 -0.09
C ASP A 61 12.87 -41.54 1.41
N GLY A 62 11.75 -42.13 1.84
CA GLY A 62 11.73 -42.98 3.02
C GLY A 62 11.01 -42.48 4.28
N SER A 63 9.69 -42.65 4.28
CA SER A 63 8.93 -43.34 5.34
C SER A 63 8.50 -42.60 6.63
N ARG A 64 7.19 -42.77 6.94
CA ARG A 64 6.49 -42.69 8.25
C ARG A 64 6.21 -41.27 8.75
N ASP A 65 5.00 -40.81 9.04
CA ASP A 65 3.79 -41.47 9.53
C ASP A 65 2.62 -40.51 9.25
N LEU A 66 1.53 -41.00 8.65
CA LEU A 66 0.30 -40.22 8.48
C LEU A 66 -0.59 -40.47 9.69
N GLU A 67 -0.63 -39.55 10.64
CA GLU A 67 -1.77 -39.41 11.55
C GLU A 67 -2.13 -37.94 11.75
N PRO A 68 -3.29 -37.47 11.25
CA PRO A 68 -3.96 -36.30 11.76
C PRO A 68 -5.14 -36.73 12.64
N PRO A 69 -5.28 -36.15 13.85
CA PRO A 69 -6.63 -35.73 14.22
C PRO A 69 -6.62 -34.37 14.92
N TYR A 70 -7.57 -33.54 14.51
CA TYR A 70 -7.99 -32.32 15.21
C TYR A 70 -8.22 -32.58 16.71
N ASP A 71 -7.90 -31.59 17.55
CA ASP A 71 -8.75 -31.25 18.70
C ASP A 71 -8.75 -29.73 18.90
N GLU A 72 -9.96 -29.16 18.90
CA GLU A 72 -10.26 -27.77 19.21
C GLU A 72 -10.28 -27.59 20.74
N ALA A 73 -9.56 -26.59 21.27
CA ALA A 73 -9.87 -25.98 22.57
C ALA A 73 -9.39 -24.52 22.62
#